data_AF-A0A1J4RRS1-F1
#
_entry.id   AF-A0A1J4RRS1-F1
#
_cell.length_a   1.000
_cell.length_b   1.000
_cell.length_c   1.000
_cell.angle_alpha   90.00
_cell.angle_beta   90.00
_cell.angle_gamma   90.00
#
_symmetry.space_group_name_H-M   'P 1'
#
loop_
_entity.id
_entity.type
_entity.pdbx_description
1 polymer ?
#
loop_
_entity_poly.entity_id
_entity_poly.type
_entity_poly.pdbx_seq_one_letter_code
_entity_poly.pdbx_strand_id
1 'polypeptide(L)'
;MKYQIISAKPGEKLDVLPLLKYPQDFHGSTQVDHLVKFGDSFTGLIGKSKADLPKDGVIILEHDVNEAKKLMDKINDLAQQIIADSTKYDDQGFCREYFELARVGYRMLDKYPPVGIPISLERAGLVTTRLALNLDKDAVIDNEVAVVTKRTHLIGEPETNLSVTVQWRDREKLKTIDGQEILLSDFVNPASGSSGLALVVAAKELGVKPIQINHRSISCTRQGVIFVRKALQEWGISSTFYSVGECDELNEMYYLTGGRAVADAGHVLRHFLPKWYIM
;
A
#
# COMPACT_ATOMS: atom_id res chain seq x y z
N MET A 1 9.39 -14.51 -8.55
CA MET A 1 9.09 -14.50 -7.09
C MET A 1 8.38 -15.79 -6.73
N LYS A 2 8.77 -16.47 -5.64
CA LYS A 2 8.06 -17.66 -5.16
C LYS A 2 6.94 -17.25 -4.19
N TYR A 3 5.75 -17.83 -4.33
CA TYR A 3 4.64 -17.61 -3.41
C TYR A 3 3.74 -18.86 -3.40
N GLN A 4 2.95 -18.99 -2.35
CA GLN A 4 1.85 -19.93 -2.23
C GLN A 4 0.57 -19.13 -2.01
N ILE A 5 -0.53 -19.51 -2.65
CA ILE A 5 -1.85 -18.93 -2.38
C ILE A 5 -2.78 -20.04 -1.91
N ILE A 6 -3.55 -19.73 -0.86
CA ILE A 6 -4.62 -20.57 -0.34
C ILE A 6 -5.91 -19.79 -0.57
N SER A 7 -6.79 -20.33 -1.40
CA SER A 7 -8.05 -19.69 -1.78
C SER A 7 -9.23 -20.38 -1.09
N ALA A 8 -10.23 -19.60 -0.68
CA ALA A 8 -11.51 -20.15 -0.30
C ALA A 8 -12.18 -20.86 -1.50
N LYS A 9 -13.03 -21.86 -1.21
CA LYS A 9 -13.86 -22.46 -2.27
C LYS A 9 -14.87 -21.44 -2.79
N PRO A 10 -15.38 -21.59 -4.03
CA PRO A 10 -16.41 -20.70 -4.55
C PRO A 10 -17.63 -20.61 -3.61
N GLY A 11 -17.98 -19.39 -3.18
CA GLY A 11 -19.10 -19.14 -2.28
C GLY A 11 -18.77 -19.25 -0.78
N GLU A 12 -17.55 -19.66 -0.42
CA GLU A 12 -17.08 -19.78 0.96
C GLU A 12 -16.07 -18.66 1.31
N LYS A 13 -15.73 -18.56 2.60
CA LYS A 13 -14.59 -17.77 3.09
C LYS A 13 -13.59 -18.70 3.77
N LEU A 14 -12.31 -18.35 3.66
CA LEU A 14 -11.22 -18.98 4.39
C LEU A 14 -11.17 -18.37 5.79
N ASP A 15 -11.31 -19.21 6.81
CA ASP A 15 -11.01 -18.80 8.19
C ASP A 15 -9.51 -18.86 8.43
N VAL A 16 -8.88 -17.69 8.57
CA VAL A 16 -7.45 -17.59 8.85
C VAL A 16 -7.13 -17.55 10.35
N LEU A 17 -8.11 -17.39 11.23
CA LEU A 17 -7.90 -17.30 12.68
C LEU A 17 -6.97 -18.39 13.24
N PRO A 18 -7.15 -19.70 12.93
CA PRO A 18 -6.28 -20.75 13.47
C PRO A 18 -4.85 -20.73 12.90
N LEU A 19 -4.58 -19.92 11.89
CA LEU A 19 -3.27 -19.80 11.24
C LEU A 19 -2.45 -18.63 11.79
N LEU A 20 -3.09 -17.68 12.47
CA LEU A 20 -2.45 -16.45 12.95
C LEU A 20 -1.53 -16.72 14.13
N LYS A 21 -0.30 -16.20 14.08
CA LYS A 21 0.64 -16.23 15.21
C LYS A 21 0.16 -15.35 16.37
N TYR A 22 -0.45 -14.20 16.03
CA TYR A 22 -0.92 -13.17 16.96
C TYR A 22 -2.38 -12.80 16.66
N PRO A 23 -3.34 -13.68 16.95
CA PRO A 23 -4.74 -13.46 16.61
C PRO A 23 -5.35 -12.22 17.30
N GLN A 24 -4.91 -11.91 18.52
CA GLN A 24 -5.37 -10.73 19.28
C GLN A 24 -4.94 -9.39 18.65
N ASP A 25 -3.85 -9.38 17.89
CA ASP A 25 -3.30 -8.19 17.22
C ASP A 25 -3.77 -8.08 15.75
N PHE A 26 -4.60 -9.03 15.31
CA PHE A 26 -5.15 -9.05 13.96
C PHE A 26 -6.39 -8.15 13.87
N HIS A 27 -6.17 -6.90 13.48
CA HIS A 27 -7.25 -5.95 13.23
C HIS A 27 -7.78 -6.08 11.78
N GLY A 28 -8.85 -6.88 11.60
CA GLY A 28 -9.54 -7.11 10.33
C GLY A 28 -10.47 -8.33 10.39
N SER A 29 -11.13 -8.65 9.27
CA SER A 29 -11.91 -9.89 9.14
C SER A 29 -10.97 -11.10 9.09
N THR A 30 -11.23 -12.12 9.91
CA THR A 30 -10.56 -13.43 9.81
C THR A 30 -11.19 -14.32 8.74
N GLN A 31 -12.33 -13.92 8.18
CA GLN A 31 -13.01 -14.57 7.07
C GLN A 31 -12.63 -13.86 5.77
N VAL A 32 -11.76 -14.49 4.97
CA VAL A 32 -11.12 -13.86 3.80
C VAL A 32 -11.29 -14.69 2.54
N ASP A 33 -11.02 -14.11 1.37
CA ASP A 33 -11.11 -14.83 0.09
C ASP A 33 -9.82 -15.60 -0.20
N HIS A 34 -8.67 -15.00 0.11
CA HIS A 34 -7.36 -15.60 -0.12
C HIS A 34 -6.38 -15.30 1.02
N LEU A 35 -5.44 -16.23 1.22
CA LEU A 35 -4.21 -16.03 1.98
C LEU A 35 -3.02 -16.24 1.04
N VAL A 36 -2.25 -15.19 0.81
CA VAL A 36 -1.03 -15.21 0.00
C VAL A 36 0.18 -15.27 0.92
N LYS A 37 1.00 -16.31 0.76
CA LYS A 37 2.23 -16.54 1.52
C LYS A 37 3.44 -16.34 0.62
N PHE A 38 4.26 -15.34 0.91
CA PHE A 38 5.44 -15.05 0.10
C PHE A 38 6.73 -15.66 0.64
N GLY A 39 6.66 -16.27 1.83
CA GLY A 39 7.83 -16.81 2.52
C GLY A 39 8.88 -15.73 2.76
N ASP A 40 10.13 -16.06 2.49
CA ASP A 40 11.32 -15.21 2.68
C ASP A 40 11.58 -14.24 1.53
N SER A 41 10.70 -14.19 0.51
CA SER A 41 10.92 -13.40 -0.71
C SER A 41 11.21 -11.91 -0.45
N PHE A 42 10.74 -11.38 0.67
CA PHE A 42 10.92 -9.96 1.05
C PHE A 42 12.07 -9.72 2.02
N THR A 43 12.67 -10.75 2.63
CA THR A 43 13.67 -10.58 3.70
C THR A 43 14.86 -9.73 3.25
N GLY A 44 15.26 -9.82 1.98
CA GLY A 44 16.33 -9.01 1.40
C GLY A 44 16.02 -7.50 1.27
N LEU A 45 14.79 -7.06 1.59
CA LEU A 45 14.41 -5.65 1.62
C LEU A 45 14.70 -4.97 2.96
N ILE A 46 14.96 -5.73 4.02
CA ILE A 46 15.22 -5.21 5.37
C ILE A 46 16.61 -4.53 5.39
N GLY A 47 16.69 -3.39 6.06
CA GLY A 47 17.89 -2.56 6.16
C GLY A 47 17.96 -1.47 5.10
N LYS A 48 19.16 -0.91 4.92
CA LYS A 48 19.43 0.17 3.97
C LYS A 48 19.74 -0.35 2.58
N SER A 49 19.16 0.28 1.56
CA SER A 49 19.48 0.02 0.16
C SER A 49 20.29 1.15 -0.47
N LYS A 50 21.35 0.77 -1.18
CA LYS A 50 22.15 1.69 -2.01
C LYS A 50 21.95 1.47 -3.51
N ALA A 51 20.96 0.67 -3.89
CA ALA A 51 20.71 0.35 -5.30
C ALA A 51 20.27 1.59 -6.08
N ASP A 52 20.56 1.64 -7.38
CA ASP A 52 20.04 2.73 -8.20
C ASP A 52 18.58 2.48 -8.57
N LEU A 53 17.76 3.52 -8.45
CA LEU A 53 16.40 3.45 -8.96
C LEU A 53 16.41 3.30 -10.49
N PRO A 54 15.46 2.54 -11.06
CA PRO A 54 15.27 2.50 -12.50
C PRO A 54 15.01 3.92 -13.06
N LYS A 55 15.65 4.26 -14.18
CA LYS A 55 15.50 5.60 -14.79
C LYS A 55 14.15 5.82 -15.48
N ASP A 56 13.58 4.76 -16.05
CA ASP A 56 12.32 4.85 -16.81
C ASP A 56 11.13 4.54 -15.92
N GLY A 57 10.07 5.35 -15.98
CA GLY A 57 8.81 5.07 -15.28
C GLY A 57 8.90 5.15 -13.75
N VAL A 58 9.94 5.78 -13.20
CA VAL A 58 10.05 6.11 -11.77
C VAL A 58 10.34 7.60 -11.64
N ILE A 59 9.50 8.30 -10.89
CA ILE A 59 9.65 9.72 -10.56
C ILE A 59 9.54 9.86 -9.06
N ILE A 60 10.58 10.42 -8.45
CA ILE A 60 10.63 10.76 -7.02
C ILE A 60 10.85 12.28 -6.92
N LEU A 61 9.83 13.03 -6.51
CA LEU A 61 9.89 14.49 -6.57
C LEU A 61 11.00 15.08 -5.69
N GLU A 62 11.23 14.53 -4.50
CA GLU A 62 12.19 15.11 -3.56
C GLU A 62 13.66 15.08 -4.06
N HIS A 63 13.97 14.31 -5.10
CA HIS A 63 15.30 14.30 -5.70
C HIS A 63 15.59 15.58 -6.50
N ASP A 64 14.56 16.20 -7.06
CA ASP A 64 14.68 17.32 -7.99
C ASP A 64 13.89 18.58 -7.56
N VAL A 65 12.98 18.45 -6.59
CA VAL A 65 12.06 19.50 -6.14
C VAL A 65 12.25 19.78 -4.65
N ASN A 66 12.79 20.96 -4.32
CA ASN A 66 13.05 21.37 -2.94
C ASN A 66 11.79 21.41 -2.06
N GLU A 67 10.65 21.79 -2.64
CA GLU A 67 9.36 21.84 -1.94
C GLU A 67 8.89 20.45 -1.53
N ALA A 68 9.12 19.44 -2.37
CA ALA A 68 8.83 18.05 -2.04
C ALA A 68 9.73 17.56 -0.90
N LYS A 69 11.03 17.88 -0.93
CA LYS A 69 11.95 17.58 0.18
C LYS A 69 11.49 18.19 1.50
N LYS A 70 11.12 19.47 1.51
CA LYS A 70 10.59 20.16 2.70
C LYS A 70 9.29 19.53 3.21
N LEU A 71 8.43 19.07 2.31
CA LEU A 71 7.21 18.36 2.68
C LEU A 71 7.52 17.01 3.33
N MET A 72 8.48 16.26 2.78
CA MET A 72 8.93 15.00 3.36
C MET A 72 9.62 15.18 4.73
N ASP A 73 10.37 16.26 4.92
CA ASP A 73 10.96 16.60 6.22
C ASP A 73 9.85 16.79 7.28
N LYS A 74 8.79 17.55 6.97
CA LYS A 74 7.65 17.76 7.88
C LYS A 74 6.90 16.47 8.19
N ILE A 75 6.69 15.61 7.19
CA ILE A 75 6.05 14.31 7.40
C ILE A 75 6.89 13.44 8.32
N ASN A 76 8.20 13.40 8.10
CA ASN A 76 9.11 12.68 8.98
C ASN A 76 9.07 13.22 10.41
N ASP A 77 9.07 14.54 10.61
CA ASP A 77 8.99 15.14 11.95
C ASP A 77 7.70 14.76 12.68
N LEU A 78 6.56 14.74 12.00
CA LEU A 78 5.29 14.25 12.57
C LEU A 78 5.35 12.74 12.84
N ALA A 79 5.93 11.97 11.93
CA ALA A 79 6.06 10.52 12.10
C ALA A 79 6.92 10.17 13.33
N GLN A 80 8.05 10.86 13.52
CA GLN A 80 8.92 10.66 14.70
C GLN A 80 8.19 11.00 16.01
N GLN A 81 7.36 12.05 16.02
CA GLN A 81 6.54 12.40 17.18
C GLN A 81 5.52 11.30 17.52
N ILE A 82 4.85 10.71 16.52
CA ILE A 82 3.91 9.60 16.76
C ILE A 82 4.64 8.33 17.19
N ILE A 83 5.80 8.04 16.61
CA ILE A 83 6.61 6.88 16.99
C ILE A 83 7.05 6.98 18.45
N ALA A 84 7.39 8.19 18.92
CA ALA A 84 7.74 8.44 20.32
C ALA A 84 6.53 8.45 21.27
N ASP A 85 5.35 8.82 20.78
CA ASP A 85 4.11 8.93 21.55
C ASP A 85 2.91 8.42 20.74
N SER A 86 2.54 7.16 20.97
CA SER A 86 1.45 6.50 20.24
C SER A 86 0.07 7.10 20.53
N THR A 87 -0.11 7.88 21.60
CA THR A 87 -1.39 8.54 21.89
C THR A 87 -1.75 9.58 20.81
N LYS A 88 -0.76 10.07 20.06
CA LYS A 88 -0.95 10.98 18.92
C LYS A 88 -1.76 10.37 17.79
N TYR A 89 -1.84 9.04 17.69
CA TYR A 89 -2.76 8.42 16.73
C TYR A 89 -4.21 8.83 17.02
N ASP A 90 -4.60 9.09 18.27
CA ASP A 90 -5.97 9.47 18.66
C ASP A 90 -6.21 11.00 18.63
N ASP A 91 -5.16 11.81 18.52
CA ASP A 91 -5.27 13.26 18.37
C ASP A 91 -5.71 13.62 16.94
N GLN A 92 -6.97 14.01 16.77
CA GLN A 92 -7.53 14.38 15.46
C GLN A 92 -6.89 15.66 14.88
N GLY A 93 -6.43 16.59 15.73
CA GLY A 93 -5.75 17.80 15.27
C GLY A 93 -4.40 17.43 14.66
N PHE A 94 -3.65 16.58 15.35
CA PHE A 94 -2.39 16.01 14.85
C PHE A 94 -2.60 15.24 13.54
N CYS A 95 -3.57 14.33 13.52
CA CYS A 95 -3.86 13.52 12.33
C CYS A 95 -4.32 14.38 11.14
N ARG A 96 -4.97 15.53 11.39
CA ARG A 96 -5.35 16.48 10.34
C ARG A 96 -4.15 17.15 9.70
N GLU A 97 -3.15 17.56 10.48
CA GLU A 97 -1.91 18.11 9.92
C GLU A 97 -1.25 17.10 8.97
N TYR A 98 -1.19 15.84 9.40
CA TYR A 98 -0.66 14.75 8.58
C TYR A 98 -1.45 14.53 7.28
N PHE A 99 -2.79 14.53 7.36
CA PHE A 99 -3.67 14.44 6.20
C PHE A 99 -3.48 15.61 5.21
N GLU A 100 -3.34 16.83 5.71
CA GLU A 100 -3.12 18.01 4.88
C GLU A 100 -1.77 17.97 4.16
N LEU A 101 -0.70 17.49 4.82
CA LEU A 101 0.58 17.25 4.17
C LEU A 101 0.45 16.20 3.06
N ALA A 102 -0.30 15.12 3.30
CA ALA A 102 -0.60 14.12 2.27
C ALA A 102 -1.31 14.77 1.07
N ARG A 103 -2.34 15.60 1.32
CA ARG A 103 -3.08 16.29 0.26
C ARG A 103 -2.18 17.20 -0.57
N VAL A 104 -1.29 17.96 0.07
CA VAL A 104 -0.31 18.80 -0.64
C VAL A 104 0.66 17.93 -1.45
N GLY A 105 1.15 16.82 -0.89
CA GLY A 105 2.04 15.90 -1.58
C GLY A 105 1.41 15.30 -2.84
N TYR A 106 0.16 14.83 -2.76
CA TYR A 106 -0.54 14.32 -3.94
C TYR A 106 -0.74 15.39 -5.03
N ARG A 107 -1.02 16.65 -4.66
CA ARG A 107 -1.10 17.77 -5.60
C ARG A 107 0.23 18.09 -6.28
N MET A 108 1.36 17.86 -5.62
CA MET A 108 2.66 18.02 -6.28
C MET A 108 2.85 17.03 -7.44
N LEU A 109 2.13 15.90 -7.43
CA LEU A 109 2.16 14.90 -8.50
C LEU A 109 1.20 15.24 -9.66
N ASP A 110 0.42 16.33 -9.61
CA ASP A 110 -0.61 16.67 -10.63
C ASP A 110 -0.05 16.80 -12.05
N LYS A 111 1.25 17.12 -12.19
CA LYS A 111 1.95 17.13 -13.50
C LYS A 111 1.95 15.76 -14.18
N TYR A 112 1.84 14.69 -13.40
CA TYR A 112 1.70 13.32 -13.88
C TYR A 112 0.25 12.92 -13.63
N PRO A 113 -0.63 12.85 -14.62
CA PRO A 113 -2.03 12.52 -14.37
C PRO A 113 -2.20 11.12 -13.74
N PRO A 114 -3.19 10.91 -12.85
CA PRO A 114 -3.55 9.57 -12.40
C PRO A 114 -4.20 8.80 -13.55
N VAL A 115 -3.66 7.62 -13.88
CA VAL A 115 -4.11 6.79 -15.02
C VAL A 115 -4.56 5.42 -14.56
N GLY A 116 -5.69 4.95 -15.09
CA GLY A 116 -6.23 3.61 -14.85
C GLY A 116 -7.43 3.57 -13.90
N ILE A 117 -8.03 2.39 -13.77
CA ILE A 117 -9.14 2.13 -12.84
C ILE A 117 -8.60 2.21 -11.40
N PRO A 118 -9.18 3.05 -10.52
CA PRO A 118 -8.72 3.17 -9.14
C PRO A 118 -8.89 1.87 -8.36
N ILE A 119 -7.79 1.41 -7.75
CA ILE A 119 -7.78 0.33 -6.76
C ILE A 119 -7.46 0.94 -5.40
N SER A 120 -8.34 0.70 -4.43
CA SER A 120 -8.11 1.13 -3.06
C SER A 120 -7.87 -0.06 -2.15
N LEU A 121 -6.64 -0.14 -1.64
CA LEU A 121 -6.33 -1.02 -0.52
C LEU A 121 -6.89 -0.37 0.75
N GLU A 122 -7.79 -1.06 1.44
CA GLU A 122 -8.60 -0.42 2.48
C GLU A 122 -7.80 0.21 3.63
N ARG A 123 -8.45 1.19 4.27
CA ARG A 123 -7.87 2.17 5.20
C ARG A 123 -7.11 3.28 4.47
N ALA A 124 -5.78 3.22 4.42
CA ALA A 124 -4.97 4.31 3.84
C ALA A 124 -5.25 4.52 2.34
N GLY A 125 -5.39 3.44 1.57
CA GLY A 125 -5.67 3.52 0.13
C GLY A 125 -7.00 4.19 -0.19
N LEU A 126 -8.04 3.98 0.63
CA LEU A 126 -9.33 4.66 0.43
C LEU A 126 -9.18 6.19 0.50
N VAL A 127 -8.45 6.69 1.49
CA VAL A 127 -8.21 8.13 1.65
C VAL A 127 -7.33 8.64 0.52
N THR A 128 -6.23 7.95 0.25
CA THR A 128 -5.19 8.42 -0.67
C THR A 128 -5.58 8.31 -2.15
N THR A 129 -6.43 7.37 -2.54
CA THR A 129 -7.04 7.36 -3.88
C THR A 129 -7.83 8.63 -4.15
N ARG A 130 -8.60 9.13 -3.18
CA ARG A 130 -9.35 10.39 -3.32
C ARG A 130 -8.41 11.59 -3.40
N LEU A 131 -7.35 11.61 -2.59
CA LEU A 131 -6.31 12.63 -2.68
C LEU A 131 -5.61 12.62 -4.04
N ALA A 132 -5.25 11.43 -4.56
CA ALA A 132 -4.59 11.25 -5.85
C ALA A 132 -5.46 11.67 -7.04
N LEU A 133 -6.78 11.55 -6.92
CA LEU A 133 -7.77 12.01 -7.89
C LEU A 133 -8.24 13.46 -7.66
N ASN A 134 -7.69 14.13 -6.64
CA ASN A 134 -8.09 15.49 -6.21
C ASN A 134 -9.61 15.61 -5.95
N LEU A 135 -10.18 14.61 -5.30
CA LEU A 135 -11.59 14.53 -4.92
C LEU A 135 -11.80 14.90 -3.44
N ASP A 136 -13.06 15.21 -3.10
CA ASP A 136 -13.46 15.31 -1.70
C ASP A 136 -13.27 13.97 -0.96
N LYS A 137 -12.95 14.02 0.34
CA LYS A 137 -12.72 12.82 1.14
C LYS A 137 -13.92 11.87 1.19
N ASP A 138 -15.14 12.39 1.06
CA ASP A 138 -16.39 11.61 1.10
C ASP A 138 -16.88 11.22 -0.31
N ALA A 139 -16.11 11.53 -1.37
CA ALA A 139 -16.48 11.18 -2.73
C ALA A 139 -16.61 9.67 -2.94
N VAL A 140 -17.67 9.29 -3.65
CA VAL A 140 -17.88 7.94 -4.18
C VAL A 140 -17.28 7.89 -5.58
N ILE A 141 -16.48 6.85 -5.85
CA ILE A 141 -15.84 6.65 -7.15
C ILE A 141 -16.49 5.41 -7.78
N ASP A 142 -17.32 5.64 -8.79
CA ASP A 142 -18.21 4.59 -9.32
C ASP A 142 -17.46 3.35 -9.82
N ASN A 143 -16.29 3.52 -10.44
CA ASN A 143 -15.47 2.42 -10.96
C ASN A 143 -14.35 1.95 -10.01
N GLU A 144 -14.27 2.45 -8.77
CA GLU A 144 -13.22 2.05 -7.82
C GLU A 144 -13.39 0.60 -7.35
N VAL A 145 -12.32 -0.19 -7.43
CA VAL A 145 -12.27 -1.53 -6.83
C VAL A 145 -11.62 -1.44 -5.45
N ALA A 146 -12.41 -1.65 -4.39
CA ALA A 146 -11.94 -1.68 -3.02
C ALA A 146 -11.59 -3.11 -2.57
N VAL A 147 -10.42 -3.28 -1.95
CA VAL A 147 -9.91 -4.58 -1.52
C VAL A 147 -9.32 -4.46 -0.12
N VAL A 148 -9.75 -5.34 0.78
CA VAL A 148 -9.12 -5.47 2.10
C VAL A 148 -7.85 -6.29 1.91
N THR A 149 -6.70 -5.71 2.24
CA THR A 149 -5.46 -6.47 2.37
C THR A 149 -4.87 -6.28 3.75
N LYS A 150 -4.40 -7.36 4.39
CA LYS A 150 -3.81 -7.29 5.72
C LYS A 150 -2.57 -8.18 5.79
N ARG A 151 -1.41 -7.55 6.04
CA ARG A 151 -0.18 -8.28 6.40
C ARG A 151 -0.40 -9.04 7.70
N THR A 152 0.04 -10.27 7.74
CA THR A 152 -0.12 -11.17 8.88
C THR A 152 1.11 -12.04 9.08
N HIS A 153 1.33 -12.48 10.33
CA HIS A 153 2.33 -13.47 10.70
C HIS A 153 1.64 -14.79 11.01
N LEU A 154 2.15 -15.87 10.44
CA LEU A 154 1.56 -17.20 10.59
C LEU A 154 2.33 -18.03 11.63
N ILE A 155 1.63 -18.95 12.27
CA ILE A 155 2.24 -19.90 13.21
C ILE A 155 3.31 -20.72 12.49
N GLY A 156 4.48 -20.86 13.12
CA GLY A 156 5.59 -21.65 12.59
C GLY A 156 6.43 -20.97 11.52
N GLU A 157 6.15 -19.70 11.18
CA GLU A 157 6.95 -18.93 10.22
C GLU A 157 7.83 -17.87 10.92
N PRO A 158 9.04 -17.58 10.40
CA PRO A 158 9.83 -16.42 10.82
C PRO A 158 9.04 -15.11 10.66
N GLU A 159 9.26 -14.14 11.55
CA GLU A 159 8.54 -12.85 11.48
C GLU A 159 8.93 -12.01 10.27
N THR A 160 10.12 -12.24 9.73
CA THR A 160 10.59 -11.65 8.48
C THR A 160 9.84 -12.20 7.27
N ASN A 161 9.14 -13.34 7.37
CA ASN A 161 8.28 -13.82 6.29
C ASN A 161 7.00 -12.97 6.22
N LEU A 162 6.59 -12.65 4.99
CA LEU A 162 5.35 -11.92 4.76
C LEU A 162 4.25 -12.83 4.22
N SER A 163 3.12 -12.80 4.91
CA SER A 163 1.84 -13.30 4.42
C SER A 163 0.82 -12.17 4.39
N VAL A 164 -0.11 -12.22 3.46
CA VAL A 164 -1.16 -11.20 3.28
C VAL A 164 -2.49 -11.88 3.06
N THR A 165 -3.48 -11.52 3.87
CA THR A 165 -4.87 -11.89 3.59
C THR A 165 -5.47 -10.92 2.59
N VAL A 166 -6.33 -11.42 1.71
CA VAL A 166 -7.04 -10.63 0.70
C VAL A 166 -8.53 -10.95 0.82
N GLN A 167 -9.34 -9.91 0.94
CA GLN A 167 -10.79 -10.01 0.89
C GLN A 167 -11.35 -8.99 -0.10
N TRP A 168 -12.19 -9.48 -1.01
CA TRP A 168 -12.87 -8.67 -2.02
C TRP A 168 -14.12 -8.05 -1.41
N ARG A 169 -14.33 -6.74 -1.62
CA ARG A 169 -15.63 -6.12 -1.34
C ARG A 169 -16.66 -6.46 -2.40
N ASP A 170 -16.23 -6.40 -3.66
CA ASP A 170 -17.05 -6.74 -4.82
C ASP A 170 -16.20 -7.55 -5.80
N ARG A 171 -16.47 -8.85 -5.85
CA ARG A 171 -15.77 -9.78 -6.75
C ARG A 171 -16.13 -9.56 -8.21
N GLU A 172 -17.33 -9.09 -8.52
CA GLU A 172 -17.74 -8.82 -9.90
C GLU A 172 -17.08 -7.54 -10.40
N LYS A 173 -16.98 -6.52 -9.55
CA LYS A 173 -16.26 -5.28 -9.89
C LYS A 173 -14.78 -5.51 -10.18
N LEU A 174 -14.14 -6.49 -9.53
CA LEU A 174 -12.77 -6.88 -9.84
C LEU A 174 -12.59 -7.30 -11.31
N LYS A 175 -13.59 -7.87 -11.98
CA LYS A 175 -13.46 -8.26 -13.39
C LYS A 175 -13.23 -7.07 -14.32
N THR A 176 -13.61 -5.86 -13.89
CA THR A 176 -13.45 -4.63 -14.70
C THR A 176 -11.98 -4.26 -14.93
N ILE A 177 -11.04 -4.81 -14.15
CA ILE A 177 -9.61 -4.48 -14.30
C ILE A 177 -8.87 -5.43 -15.24
N ASP A 178 -9.52 -6.48 -15.72
CA ASP A 178 -8.89 -7.44 -16.61
C ASP A 178 -8.51 -6.78 -17.94
N GLY A 179 -7.25 -6.92 -18.33
CA GLY A 179 -6.72 -6.27 -19.52
C GLY A 179 -6.63 -4.74 -19.44
N GLN A 180 -6.90 -4.12 -18.29
CA GLN A 180 -6.91 -2.66 -18.11
C GLN A 180 -5.69 -2.15 -17.35
N GLU A 181 -5.41 -0.85 -17.50
CA GLU A 181 -4.51 -0.15 -16.58
C GLU A 181 -5.22 0.12 -15.26
N ILE A 182 -4.49 -0.02 -14.15
CA ILE A 182 -4.99 0.30 -12.82
C ILE A 182 -4.17 1.38 -12.14
N LEU A 183 -4.84 2.22 -11.34
CA LEU A 183 -4.23 3.20 -10.47
C LEU A 183 -4.17 2.61 -9.06
N LEU A 184 -2.97 2.45 -8.51
CA LEU A 184 -2.78 2.02 -7.13
C LEU A 184 -2.18 3.17 -6.33
N SER A 185 -3.02 3.91 -5.62
CA SER A 185 -2.59 5.00 -4.74
C SER A 185 -2.59 4.53 -3.29
N ASP A 186 -1.48 4.72 -2.59
CA ASP A 186 -1.39 4.50 -1.15
C ASP A 186 -0.39 5.49 -0.54
N PHE A 187 -0.51 5.80 0.75
CA PHE A 187 0.43 6.72 1.40
C PHE A 187 1.88 6.22 1.23
N VAL A 188 2.06 4.91 1.40
CA VAL A 188 3.34 4.23 1.15
C VAL A 188 3.18 3.18 0.07
N ASN A 189 3.68 3.46 -1.14
CA ASN A 189 3.56 2.53 -2.26
C ASN A 189 4.82 2.53 -3.14
N PRO A 190 5.64 1.47 -3.08
CA PRO A 190 5.67 0.38 -2.09
C PRO A 190 6.54 0.68 -0.87
N ALA A 191 6.17 0.13 0.30
CA ALA A 191 7.13 -0.17 1.38
C ALA A 191 7.90 -1.46 1.01
N SER A 192 7.39 -2.63 1.40
CA SER A 192 7.75 -3.91 0.78
C SER A 192 7.00 -4.16 -0.53
N GLY A 193 5.78 -3.61 -0.64
CA GLY A 193 4.86 -3.83 -1.77
C GLY A 193 4.04 -5.12 -1.68
N SER A 194 4.12 -5.85 -0.55
CA SER A 194 3.45 -7.15 -0.42
C SER A 194 1.93 -7.09 -0.55
N SER A 195 1.27 -6.03 -0.07
CA SER A 195 -0.18 -5.87 -0.20
C SER A 195 -0.65 -5.72 -1.65
N GLY A 196 0.04 -4.89 -2.44
CA GLY A 196 -0.26 -4.72 -3.87
C GLY A 196 0.04 -6.00 -4.66
N LEU A 197 1.15 -6.67 -4.38
CA LEU A 197 1.48 -7.96 -5.02
C LEU A 197 0.49 -9.06 -4.62
N ALA A 198 -0.02 -9.08 -3.38
CA ALA A 198 -1.03 -10.04 -2.95
C ALA A 198 -2.35 -9.83 -3.68
N LEU A 199 -2.76 -8.58 -3.90
CA LEU A 199 -3.91 -8.25 -4.74
C LEU A 199 -3.75 -8.82 -6.16
N VAL A 200 -2.58 -8.63 -6.78
CA VAL A 200 -2.32 -9.13 -8.15
C VAL A 200 -2.35 -10.66 -8.19
N VAL A 201 -1.70 -11.32 -7.23
CA VAL A 201 -1.69 -12.78 -7.12
C VAL A 201 -3.11 -13.32 -6.93
N ALA A 202 -3.88 -12.73 -6.02
CA ALA A 202 -5.24 -13.16 -5.73
C ALA A 202 -6.20 -12.89 -6.90
N ALA A 203 -6.05 -11.77 -7.62
CA ALA A 203 -6.83 -11.48 -8.83
C ALA A 203 -6.52 -12.49 -9.94
N LYS A 204 -5.26 -12.92 -10.07
CA LYS A 204 -4.85 -13.93 -11.05
C LYS A 204 -5.50 -15.29 -10.82
N GLU A 205 -5.74 -15.69 -9.56
CA GLU A 205 -6.51 -16.91 -9.23
C GLU A 205 -7.96 -16.83 -9.73
N LEU A 206 -8.47 -15.63 -9.99
CA LEU A 206 -9.78 -15.38 -10.57
C LEU A 206 -9.74 -15.21 -12.09
N GLY A 207 -8.57 -15.42 -12.72
CA GLY A 207 -8.37 -15.21 -14.15
C GLY A 207 -8.30 -13.73 -14.55
N VAL A 208 -8.15 -12.81 -13.60
CA VAL A 208 -8.08 -11.37 -13.84
C VAL A 208 -6.62 -10.93 -13.84
N LYS A 209 -6.18 -10.21 -14.88
CA LYS A 209 -4.83 -9.67 -14.98
C LYS A 209 -4.83 -8.25 -15.57
N PRO A 210 -4.45 -7.21 -14.81
CA PRO A 210 -4.24 -5.88 -15.38
C PRO A 210 -3.03 -5.88 -16.31
N ILE A 211 -3.01 -4.97 -17.29
CA ILE A 211 -1.86 -4.80 -18.20
C ILE A 211 -0.77 -3.92 -17.60
N GLN A 212 -1.16 -2.96 -16.76
CA GLN A 212 -0.27 -1.98 -16.14
C GLN A 212 -0.75 -1.59 -14.75
N ILE A 213 0.19 -1.34 -13.84
CA ILE A 213 -0.08 -0.74 -12.53
C ILE A 213 0.64 0.61 -12.41
N ASN A 214 -0.14 1.67 -12.30
CA ASN A 214 0.34 3.02 -12.08
C ASN A 214 0.34 3.30 -10.57
N HIS A 215 1.52 3.21 -9.94
CA HIS A 215 1.68 3.45 -8.51
C HIS A 215 1.81 4.96 -8.23
N ARG A 216 1.07 5.45 -7.23
CA ARG A 216 1.22 6.80 -6.69
C ARG A 216 1.34 6.77 -5.17
N SER A 217 2.19 7.62 -4.61
CA SER A 217 2.39 7.67 -3.17
C SER A 217 2.99 8.96 -2.65
N ILE A 218 2.89 9.15 -1.34
CA ILE A 218 3.66 10.17 -0.62
C ILE A 218 5.08 9.68 -0.39
N SER A 219 5.23 8.41 -0.03
CA SER A 219 6.54 7.80 0.14
C SER A 219 6.58 6.43 -0.52
N CYS A 220 7.75 6.03 -0.97
CA CYS A 220 8.06 4.66 -1.35
C CYS A 220 9.43 4.29 -0.80
N THR A 221 9.80 3.02 -0.87
CA THR A 221 11.18 2.61 -0.65
C THR A 221 11.88 2.26 -1.94
N ARG A 222 13.17 2.55 -1.97
CA ARG A 222 14.08 2.18 -3.05
C ARG A 222 13.99 0.70 -3.39
N GLN A 223 14.24 -0.14 -2.38
CA GLN A 223 14.25 -1.59 -2.55
C GLN A 223 12.86 -2.12 -2.90
N GLY A 224 11.79 -1.53 -2.36
CA GLY A 224 10.41 -1.89 -2.70
C GLY A 224 10.09 -1.63 -4.16
N VAL A 225 10.44 -0.45 -4.69
CA VAL A 225 10.20 -0.09 -6.11
C VAL A 225 10.88 -1.10 -7.03
N ILE A 226 12.16 -1.39 -6.79
CA ILE A 226 12.95 -2.33 -7.60
C ILE A 226 12.34 -3.74 -7.54
N PHE A 227 12.00 -4.19 -6.33
CA PHE A 227 11.44 -5.52 -6.11
C PHE A 227 10.07 -5.70 -6.77
N VAL A 228 9.13 -4.78 -6.52
CA VAL A 228 7.77 -4.83 -7.07
C VAL A 228 7.80 -4.76 -8.58
N ARG A 229 8.59 -3.85 -9.16
CA ARG A 229 8.73 -3.75 -10.62
C ARG A 229 9.18 -5.07 -11.24
N LYS A 230 10.20 -5.70 -10.66
CA LYS A 230 10.70 -7.00 -11.12
C LYS A 230 9.62 -8.08 -11.03
N ALA A 231 8.91 -8.16 -9.91
CA ALA A 231 7.83 -9.14 -9.71
C ALA A 231 6.69 -8.95 -10.72
N LEU A 232 6.24 -7.71 -10.97
CA LEU A 232 5.21 -7.41 -11.96
C LEU A 232 5.67 -7.73 -13.39
N GLN A 233 6.93 -7.41 -13.72
CA GLN A 233 7.50 -7.72 -15.03
C GLN A 233 7.56 -9.24 -15.28
N GLU A 234 7.92 -10.05 -14.27
CA GLU A 234 7.89 -11.52 -14.36
C GLU A 234 6.47 -12.06 -14.64
N TRP A 235 5.44 -11.29 -14.30
CA TRP A 235 4.04 -11.61 -14.61
C TRP A 235 3.54 -10.98 -15.89
N GLY A 236 4.39 -10.25 -16.62
CA GLY A 236 4.04 -9.52 -17.84
C GLY A 236 3.03 -8.40 -17.57
N ILE A 237 3.24 -7.65 -16.48
CA ILE A 237 2.48 -6.46 -16.09
C ILE A 237 3.48 -5.29 -16.03
N SER A 238 3.24 -4.21 -16.78
CA SER A 238 4.06 -3.00 -16.70
C SER A 238 3.77 -2.23 -15.42
N SER A 239 4.72 -1.39 -14.98
CA SER A 239 4.50 -0.53 -13.82
C SER A 239 5.22 0.80 -13.93
N THR A 240 4.59 1.83 -13.37
CA THR A 240 5.19 3.14 -13.14
C THR A 240 5.07 3.51 -11.67
N PHE A 241 5.99 4.33 -11.17
CA PHE A 241 6.04 4.77 -9.78
C PHE A 241 6.20 6.29 -9.72
N TYR A 242 5.21 6.97 -9.15
CA TYR A 242 5.23 8.41 -8.91
C TYR A 242 5.12 8.65 -7.41
N SER A 243 6.19 9.11 -6.77
CA SER A 243 6.22 9.37 -5.33
C SER A 243 6.71 10.78 -5.03
N VAL A 244 6.25 11.35 -3.92
CA VAL A 244 6.78 12.62 -3.42
C VAL A 244 8.17 12.40 -2.83
N GLY A 245 8.34 11.36 -2.00
CA GLY A 245 9.60 11.00 -1.36
C GLY A 245 9.99 9.54 -1.49
N GLU A 246 11.23 9.25 -1.13
CA GLU A 246 11.87 7.96 -1.07
C GLU A 246 12.49 7.76 0.32
N CYS A 247 12.24 6.61 0.92
CA CYS A 247 12.99 6.10 2.05
C CYS A 247 13.94 5.00 1.59
N ASP A 248 15.18 5.00 2.07
CA ASP A 248 16.20 4.03 1.72
C ASP A 248 16.31 2.89 2.75
N GLU A 249 15.50 2.90 3.82
CA GLU A 249 15.63 2.00 4.96
C GLU A 249 14.30 1.38 5.41
N LEU A 250 14.30 0.06 5.60
CA LEU A 250 13.21 -0.67 6.22
C LEU A 250 13.70 -1.37 7.49
N ASN A 251 12.92 -1.34 8.56
CA ASN A 251 13.16 -2.21 9.72
C ASN A 251 12.67 -3.64 9.48
N GLU A 252 12.89 -4.53 10.45
CA GLU A 252 12.49 -5.95 10.37
C GLU A 252 10.97 -6.16 10.22
N MET A 253 10.17 -5.16 10.60
CA MET A 253 8.72 -5.14 10.44
C MET A 253 8.27 -4.46 9.14
N TYR A 254 9.20 -4.17 8.24
CA TYR A 254 8.97 -3.51 6.95
C TYR A 254 8.30 -2.13 7.08
N TYR A 255 8.59 -1.40 8.15
CA TYR A 255 8.28 0.02 8.27
C TYR A 255 9.46 0.86 7.82
N LEU A 256 9.15 2.00 7.22
CA LEU A 256 10.14 3.02 6.83
C LEU A 256 10.74 3.63 8.09
N THR A 257 12.06 3.72 8.14
CA THR A 257 12.80 4.26 9.29
C THR A 257 13.83 5.30 8.84
N GLY A 258 14.62 5.83 9.79
CA GLY A 258 15.64 6.84 9.48
C GLY A 258 15.04 8.22 9.21
N GLY A 259 15.64 8.98 8.29
CA GLY A 259 15.28 10.38 7.99
C GLY A 259 14.03 10.57 7.13
N ARG A 260 13.35 9.47 6.76
CA ARG A 260 12.17 9.45 5.89
C ARG A 260 11.09 8.48 6.42
N ALA A 261 10.95 8.42 7.74
CA ALA A 261 9.88 7.67 8.38
C ALA A 261 8.51 8.33 8.12
N VAL A 262 7.46 7.52 8.17
CA VAL A 262 6.07 7.96 7.91
C VAL A 262 5.04 7.35 8.87
N ALA A 263 5.51 6.67 9.94
CA ALA A 263 4.64 5.96 10.90
C ALA A 263 3.64 4.98 10.23
N ASP A 264 2.62 4.51 10.95
CA ASP A 264 1.52 3.75 10.34
C ASP A 264 0.46 4.71 9.78
N ALA A 265 0.61 5.08 8.50
CA ALA A 265 -0.32 5.96 7.81
C ALA A 265 -1.77 5.44 7.81
N GLY A 266 -1.99 4.12 7.83
CA GLY A 266 -3.34 3.56 7.92
C GLY A 266 -4.00 3.85 9.27
N HIS A 267 -3.20 3.92 10.33
CA HIS A 267 -3.69 4.32 11.65
C HIS A 267 -3.92 5.83 11.70
N VAL A 268 -2.96 6.67 11.25
CA VAL A 268 -3.12 8.14 11.25
C VAL A 268 -4.34 8.59 10.43
N LEU A 269 -4.54 8.00 9.25
CA LEU A 269 -5.60 8.43 8.32
C LEU A 269 -6.99 7.86 8.64
N ARG A 270 -7.15 7.05 9.70
CA ARG A 270 -8.43 6.40 10.01
C ARG A 270 -9.59 7.38 10.25
N HIS A 271 -9.28 8.59 10.73
CA HIS A 271 -10.27 9.65 11.00
C HIS A 271 -10.80 10.32 9.71
N PHE A 272 -10.18 10.05 8.56
CA PHE A 272 -10.51 10.66 7.27
C PHE A 272 -11.08 9.65 6.27
N LEU A 273 -11.45 8.46 6.73
CA LEU A 273 -12.11 7.47 5.89
C LEU A 273 -13.43 8.03 5.35
N PRO A 274 -13.81 7.69 4.11
CA PRO A 274 -15.05 8.15 3.53
C PRO A 274 -16.25 7.70 4.38
N LYS A 275 -17.27 8.55 4.54
CA LYS A 275 -18.46 8.21 5.35
C LYS A 275 -19.12 6.89 4.95
N TRP A 276 -19.24 6.63 3.64
CA TRP A 276 -19.85 5.42 3.12
C TRP A 276 -19.11 4.13 3.51
N TYR A 277 -17.86 4.23 3.96
CA TYR A 277 -17.06 3.10 4.44
C TYR A 277 -17.27 2.81 5.94
N ILE A 278 -17.60 3.85 6.72
CA ILE A 278 -17.75 3.76 8.18
C ILE A 278 -19.18 3.34 8.57
N MET A 279 -20.17 3.66 7.73
CA MET A 279 -21.57 3.27 7.89
C MET A 279 -21.80 1.81 7.54
#